data_AF-A0A8T6ZZE9-F1
#
_entry.id   AF-A0A8T6ZZE9-F1
#
_cell.length_a   1.000
_cell.length_b   1.000
_cell.length_c   1.000
_cell.angle_alpha   90.00
_cell.angle_beta   90.00
_cell.angle_gamma   90.00
#
_symmetry.space_group_name_H-M   'P 1'
#
loop_
_entity.id
_entity.type
_entity.pdbx_description
1 polymer ?
#
loop_
_entity_poly.entity_id
_entity_poly.type
_entity_poly.pdbx_seq_one_letter_code
_entity_poly.pdbx_strand_id
1 'polypeptide(L)'
;MLANTCLGCHGPAGISQGPATPTISGMSELYIIGAMLAYKYDNDEDKIDEIIEADVDFEDVEFFARISTVMNRIAQGYTEEEIKILAKHFAELPFESAQQSVNADQAKTGAKLHETHCEKCHEEGGSSAEDDAGVLAGQWVPYLEYTMADFASGDRDMPKKMKKQMEEAHTANGDDAMRDLIQFYANKK
;
A
#
# COMPACT_ATOMS: atom_id res chain seq x y z
N MET A 1 22.48 -0.17 -10.68
CA MET A 1 21.76 0.69 -9.72
C MET A 1 20.32 0.89 -10.22
N LEU A 2 19.51 -0.18 -10.23
CA LEU A 2 18.13 -0.12 -10.72
C LEU A 2 17.25 0.73 -9.77
N ALA A 3 17.44 0.59 -8.47
CA ALA A 3 16.64 1.29 -7.45
C ALA A 3 16.90 2.81 -7.36
N ASN A 4 18.03 3.32 -7.88
CA ASN A 4 18.42 4.73 -7.69
C ASN A 4 17.45 5.72 -8.33
N THR A 5 16.81 5.33 -9.42
CA THR A 5 15.81 6.15 -10.13
C THR A 5 14.53 6.30 -9.31
N CYS A 6 14.22 5.35 -8.43
CA CYS A 6 13.08 5.39 -7.51
C CYS A 6 13.27 6.44 -6.41
N LEU A 7 14.51 6.61 -5.94
CA LEU A 7 14.85 7.44 -4.78
C LEU A 7 14.60 8.94 -4.98
N GLY A 8 14.46 9.39 -6.23
CA GLY A 8 14.10 10.77 -6.54
C GLY A 8 12.68 11.13 -6.08
N CYS A 9 11.77 10.14 -6.07
CA CYS A 9 10.39 10.32 -5.62
C CYS A 9 10.18 9.68 -4.24
N HIS A 10 10.61 8.43 -4.08
CA HIS A 10 10.40 7.65 -2.85
C HIS A 10 11.43 7.92 -1.75
N GLY A 11 12.37 8.84 -2.00
CA GLY A 11 13.38 9.26 -1.03
C GLY A 11 14.53 8.26 -0.84
N PRO A 12 15.56 8.65 -0.05
CA PRO A 12 16.71 7.81 0.23
C PRO A 12 16.29 6.45 0.82
N ALA A 13 16.87 5.37 0.31
CA ALA A 13 16.50 3.99 0.70
C ALA A 13 15.02 3.64 0.51
N GLY A 14 14.22 4.42 -0.24
CA GLY A 14 12.77 4.21 -0.36
C GLY A 14 11.96 4.81 0.80
N ILE A 15 12.60 5.60 1.68
CA ILE A 15 11.97 6.33 2.78
C ILE A 15 11.57 7.73 2.30
N SER A 16 10.29 7.91 2.01
CA SER A 16 9.78 9.13 1.39
C SER A 16 9.86 10.31 2.35
N GLN A 17 10.27 11.47 1.82
CA GLN A 17 10.34 12.73 2.55
C GLN A 17 9.05 13.56 2.42
N GLY A 18 8.02 12.98 1.79
CA GLY A 18 6.67 13.54 1.74
C GLY A 18 6.46 14.62 0.68
N PRO A 19 5.26 15.25 0.69
CA PRO A 19 4.18 15.00 1.65
C PRO A 19 3.28 13.82 1.31
N ALA A 20 3.34 13.29 0.08
CA ALA A 20 2.32 12.34 -0.42
C ALA A 20 2.89 11.12 -1.15
N THR A 21 4.15 11.14 -1.59
CA THR A 21 4.75 9.94 -2.19
C THR A 21 4.94 8.89 -1.09
N PRO A 22 4.55 7.62 -1.29
CA PRO A 22 4.64 6.64 -0.24
C PRO A 22 6.10 6.23 0.03
N THR A 23 6.40 5.94 1.29
CA THR A 23 7.56 5.10 1.66
C THR A 23 7.32 3.70 1.10
N ILE A 24 8.33 3.09 0.47
CA ILE A 24 8.26 1.75 -0.16
C ILE A 24 9.24 0.76 0.46
N SER A 25 10.17 1.21 1.31
CA SER A 25 11.06 0.31 2.04
C SER A 25 10.30 -0.49 3.08
N GLY A 26 10.68 -1.75 3.30
CA GLY A 26 10.08 -2.64 4.28
C GLY A 26 8.66 -3.09 3.95
N MET A 27 8.15 -2.79 2.75
CA MET A 27 6.95 -3.43 2.22
C MET A 27 7.27 -4.87 1.80
N SER A 28 6.27 -5.74 1.81
CA SER A 28 6.44 -7.10 1.29
C SER A 28 6.89 -7.09 -0.16
N GLU A 29 7.76 -8.06 -0.49
CA GLU A 29 8.20 -8.33 -1.85
C GLU A 29 7.00 -8.62 -2.77
N LEU A 30 6.07 -9.48 -2.33
CA LEU A 30 4.87 -9.85 -3.09
C LEU A 30 3.97 -8.62 -3.35
N TYR A 31 3.78 -7.78 -2.33
CA TYR A 31 3.00 -6.55 -2.48
C TYR A 31 3.61 -5.60 -3.51
N ILE A 32 4.94 -5.43 -3.50
CA ILE A 32 5.63 -4.56 -4.48
C ILE A 32 5.51 -5.15 -5.89
N ILE A 33 5.68 -6.47 -6.05
CA ILE A 33 5.53 -7.14 -7.35
C ILE A 33 4.12 -6.92 -7.89
N GLY A 34 3.08 -7.27 -7.12
CA GLY A 34 1.68 -7.12 -7.53
C GLY A 34 1.34 -5.67 -7.90
N ALA A 35 1.83 -4.69 -7.13
CA ALA A 35 1.67 -3.28 -7.45
C ALA A 35 2.34 -2.88 -8.78
N MET A 36 3.57 -3.33 -9.01
CA MET A 36 4.34 -3.01 -10.20
C MET A 36 3.77 -3.66 -11.45
N LEU A 37 3.28 -4.91 -11.37
CA LEU A 37 2.60 -5.58 -12.47
C LEU A 37 1.28 -4.87 -12.84
N ALA A 38 0.48 -4.51 -11.84
CA ALA A 38 -0.74 -3.73 -12.03
C ALA A 38 -0.46 -2.39 -12.75
N TYR A 39 0.59 -1.68 -12.37
CA TYR A 39 1.02 -0.46 -13.06
C TYR A 39 1.56 -0.72 -14.46
N LYS A 40 2.38 -1.76 -14.65
CA LYS A 40 3.05 -2.06 -15.92
C LYS A 40 2.05 -2.44 -17.02
N TYR A 41 1.04 -3.22 -16.66
CA TYR A 41 0.06 -3.76 -17.61
C TYR A 41 -1.31 -3.10 -17.53
N ASP A 42 -1.40 -1.95 -16.86
CA ASP A 42 -2.63 -1.15 -16.79
C ASP A 42 -3.84 -1.96 -16.27
N ASN A 43 -3.58 -2.80 -15.28
CA ASN A 43 -4.57 -3.69 -14.65
C ASN A 43 -5.18 -4.75 -15.61
N ASP A 44 -4.49 -5.12 -16.70
CA ASP A 44 -4.86 -6.27 -17.55
C ASP A 44 -4.74 -7.58 -16.76
N GLU A 45 -5.86 -8.01 -16.16
CA GLU A 45 -5.92 -9.16 -15.26
C GLU A 45 -5.43 -10.45 -15.93
N ASP A 46 -5.95 -10.76 -17.12
CA ASP A 46 -5.59 -11.97 -17.88
C ASP A 46 -4.08 -12.05 -18.11
N LYS A 47 -3.46 -10.90 -18.43
CA LYS A 47 -2.02 -10.83 -18.67
C LYS A 47 -1.19 -10.95 -17.39
N ILE A 48 -1.65 -10.35 -16.30
CA ILE A 48 -0.96 -10.43 -15.01
C ILE A 48 -1.03 -11.85 -14.47
N ASP A 49 -2.19 -12.50 -14.56
CA ASP A 49 -2.38 -13.91 -14.19
C ASP A 49 -1.47 -14.82 -15.02
N GLU A 50 -1.38 -14.63 -16.34
CA GLU A 50 -0.45 -15.40 -17.20
C GLU A 50 1.01 -15.30 -16.72
N ILE A 51 1.44 -14.10 -16.30
CA ILE A 51 2.80 -13.85 -15.82
C ILE A 51 3.04 -14.50 -14.46
N ILE A 52 2.08 -14.38 -13.54
CA ILE A 52 2.14 -14.98 -12.22
C ILE A 52 2.19 -16.51 -12.33
N GLU A 53 1.34 -17.11 -13.18
CA GLU A 53 1.32 -18.56 -13.39
C GLU A 53 2.57 -19.10 -14.08
N ALA A 54 3.24 -18.27 -14.90
CA ALA A 54 4.44 -18.66 -15.63
C ALA A 54 5.71 -18.68 -14.76
N ASP A 55 5.68 -18.10 -13.57
CA ASP A 55 6.86 -17.82 -12.76
C ASP A 55 6.68 -18.26 -11.31
N VAL A 56 7.47 -19.25 -10.88
CA VAL A 56 7.36 -19.79 -9.52
C VAL A 56 7.66 -18.76 -8.43
N ASP A 57 8.49 -17.75 -8.74
CA ASP A 57 8.77 -16.68 -7.77
C ASP A 57 7.57 -15.74 -7.58
N PHE A 58 6.57 -15.83 -8.45
CA PHE A 58 5.34 -15.04 -8.41
C PHE A 58 4.12 -15.81 -7.91
N GLU A 59 4.24 -17.10 -7.59
CA GLU A 59 3.07 -17.98 -7.35
C GLU A 59 2.13 -17.50 -6.23
N ASP A 60 2.66 -16.80 -5.24
CA ASP A 60 1.90 -16.25 -4.11
C ASP A 60 1.55 -14.75 -4.27
N VAL A 61 1.87 -14.14 -5.42
CA VAL A 61 1.59 -12.72 -5.66
C VAL A 61 0.09 -12.50 -5.83
N GLU A 62 -0.51 -11.77 -4.90
CA GLU A 62 -1.82 -11.14 -5.13
C GLU A 62 -1.63 -9.75 -5.75
N PHE A 63 -2.38 -9.45 -6.82
CA PHE A 63 -2.46 -8.10 -7.37
C PHE A 63 -3.86 -7.52 -7.20
N PHE A 64 -3.91 -6.20 -7.04
CA PHE A 64 -5.15 -5.44 -6.97
C PHE A 64 -5.07 -4.31 -7.98
N ALA A 65 -6.07 -4.25 -8.87
CA ALA A 65 -6.20 -3.18 -9.83
C ALA A 65 -6.06 -1.82 -9.12
N ARG A 66 -5.25 -0.92 -9.69
CA ARG A 66 -4.94 0.37 -9.08
C ARG A 66 -4.62 1.41 -10.13
N ILE A 67 -5.08 2.63 -9.89
CA ILE A 67 -4.74 3.78 -10.72
C ILE A 67 -3.37 4.36 -10.34
N SER A 68 -2.77 5.08 -11.28
CA SER A 68 -1.55 5.83 -11.01
C SER A 68 -1.47 7.11 -11.82
N THR A 69 -0.74 8.09 -11.29
CA THR A 69 -0.44 9.35 -12.00
C THR A 69 0.83 9.25 -12.84
N VAL A 70 1.81 8.47 -12.37
CA VAL A 70 3.12 8.32 -13.01
C VAL A 70 3.65 6.90 -13.01
N MET A 71 3.28 6.07 -12.02
CA MET A 71 3.87 4.74 -11.86
C MET A 71 3.60 3.80 -13.02
N ASN A 72 2.47 3.93 -13.71
CA ASN A 72 2.22 3.18 -14.95
C ASN A 72 3.31 3.40 -16.01
N ARG A 73 3.72 4.65 -16.23
CA ARG A 73 4.79 4.99 -17.18
C ARG A 73 6.16 4.53 -16.70
N ILE A 74 6.39 4.53 -15.38
CA ILE A 74 7.66 4.09 -14.80
C ILE A 74 7.78 2.56 -14.87
N ALA A 75 6.74 1.82 -14.49
CA ALA A 75 6.73 0.37 -14.44
C ALA A 75 6.90 -0.26 -15.83
N GLN A 76 6.40 0.39 -16.89
CA GLN A 76 6.65 -0.03 -18.28
C GLN A 76 8.13 -0.10 -18.66
N GLY A 77 8.99 0.67 -17.99
CA GLY A 77 10.43 0.73 -18.26
C GLY A 77 11.24 -0.43 -17.67
N TYR A 78 10.65 -1.29 -16.85
CA TYR A 78 11.32 -2.41 -16.19
C TYR A 78 10.80 -3.75 -16.71
N THR A 79 11.67 -4.75 -16.82
CA THR A 79 11.25 -6.14 -17.04
C THR A 79 10.66 -6.75 -15.77
N GLU A 80 10.00 -7.89 -15.89
CA GLU A 80 9.44 -8.66 -14.78
C GLU A 80 10.55 -9.11 -13.81
N GLU A 81 11.69 -9.53 -14.36
CA GLU A 81 12.91 -9.84 -13.59
C GLU A 81 13.51 -8.62 -12.87
N GLU A 82 13.49 -7.44 -13.50
CA GLU A 82 13.93 -6.22 -12.83
C GLU A 82 12.96 -5.79 -11.72
N ILE A 83 11.65 -6.02 -11.90
CA ILE A 83 10.64 -5.80 -10.86
C ILE A 83 10.91 -6.70 -9.65
N LYS A 84 11.20 -8.00 -9.85
CA LYS A 84 11.62 -8.91 -8.76
C LYS A 84 12.81 -8.36 -7.98
N ILE A 85 13.87 -7.98 -8.68
CA ILE A 85 15.09 -7.46 -8.06
C ILE A 85 14.80 -6.20 -7.23
N LEU A 86 13.96 -5.30 -7.75
CA LEU A 86 13.54 -4.09 -7.05
C LEU A 86 12.69 -4.40 -5.83
N ALA A 87 11.71 -5.31 -5.96
CA ALA A 87 10.82 -5.71 -4.89
C ALA A 87 11.59 -6.31 -3.73
N LYS A 88 12.44 -7.31 -4.00
CA LYS A 88 13.35 -7.90 -3.02
C LYS A 88 14.22 -6.85 -2.34
N HIS A 89 14.81 -5.95 -3.13
CA HIS A 89 15.69 -4.91 -2.59
C HIS A 89 14.97 -4.00 -1.58
N PHE A 90 13.76 -3.52 -1.89
CA PHE A 90 13.03 -2.64 -0.99
C PHE A 90 12.43 -3.38 0.20
N ALA A 91 12.04 -4.64 0.04
CA ALA A 91 11.53 -5.48 1.12
C ALA A 91 12.59 -5.76 2.21
N GLU A 92 13.86 -5.89 1.84
CA GLU A 92 14.97 -6.08 2.79
C GLU A 92 15.36 -4.80 3.56
N LEU A 93 14.89 -3.62 3.13
CA LEU A 93 15.19 -2.35 3.79
C LEU A 93 14.22 -2.08 4.95
N PRO A 94 14.66 -1.37 6.01
CA PRO A 94 13.77 -1.02 7.10
C PRO A 94 12.70 -0.03 6.64
N PHE A 95 11.46 -0.24 7.10
CA PHE A 95 10.42 0.79 7.04
C PHE A 95 10.71 1.86 8.10
N GLU A 96 10.55 3.13 7.74
CA GLU A 96 10.58 4.24 8.68
C GLU A 96 9.31 5.08 8.55
N SER A 97 8.68 5.34 9.70
CA SER A 97 7.46 6.13 9.79
C SER A 97 7.68 7.59 9.37
N ALA A 98 6.78 8.09 8.54
CA ALA A 98 6.77 9.44 8.03
C ALA A 98 6.66 10.48 9.18
N GLN A 99 7.53 11.49 9.11
CA GLN A 99 7.52 12.59 10.07
C GLN A 99 6.45 13.61 9.66
N GLN A 100 5.26 13.53 10.26
CA GLN A 100 4.10 14.34 9.92
C GLN A 100 3.27 14.73 11.15
N SER A 101 2.45 15.77 11.01
CA SER A 101 1.49 16.16 12.04
C SER A 101 0.26 15.27 12.00
N VAL A 102 -0.19 14.80 13.17
CA VAL A 102 -1.35 13.93 13.31
C VAL A 102 -2.37 14.53 14.29
N ASN A 103 -3.64 14.26 14.06
CA ASN A 103 -4.72 14.59 14.99
C ASN A 103 -4.86 13.47 16.02
N ALA A 104 -4.42 13.73 17.25
CA ALA A 104 -4.39 12.74 18.32
C ALA A 104 -5.79 12.21 18.72
N ASP A 105 -6.83 13.02 18.61
CA ASP A 105 -8.19 12.57 18.99
C ASP A 105 -8.78 11.68 17.90
N GLN A 106 -8.57 12.03 16.62
CA GLN A 106 -8.92 11.16 15.50
C GLN A 106 -8.13 9.84 15.55
N ALA A 107 -6.83 9.90 15.86
CA ALA A 107 -6.00 8.70 15.99
C ALA A 107 -6.49 7.75 17.10
N LYS A 108 -6.99 8.27 18.23
CA LYS A 108 -7.59 7.43 19.29
C LYS A 108 -8.89 6.77 18.83
N THR A 109 -9.69 7.47 18.06
CA THR A 109 -10.93 6.91 17.49
C THR A 109 -10.61 5.86 16.44
N GLY A 110 -9.67 6.15 15.54
CA GLY A 110 -9.17 5.22 14.53
C GLY A 110 -8.59 3.95 15.13
N ALA A 111 -7.90 4.02 16.27
CA ALA A 111 -7.40 2.83 16.95
C ALA A 111 -8.52 1.83 17.30
N LYS A 112 -9.68 2.33 17.76
CA LYS A 112 -10.83 1.49 18.11
C LYS A 112 -11.49 0.89 16.87
N LEU A 113 -11.57 1.67 15.79
CA LEU A 113 -12.09 1.20 14.51
C LEU A 113 -11.18 0.11 13.93
N HIS A 114 -9.86 0.31 13.98
CA HIS A 114 -8.87 -0.66 13.53
C HIS A 114 -9.01 -1.99 14.28
N GLU A 115 -9.04 -1.95 15.61
CA GLU A 115 -9.19 -3.14 16.46
C GLU A 115 -10.44 -3.96 16.11
N THR A 116 -11.53 -3.28 15.75
CA THR A 116 -12.82 -3.94 15.46
C THR A 116 -12.91 -4.46 14.04
N HIS A 117 -12.39 -3.71 13.06
CA HIS A 117 -12.68 -3.93 11.65
C HIS A 117 -11.48 -4.34 10.80
N CYS A 118 -10.26 -4.01 11.22
CA CYS A 118 -9.07 -4.09 10.37
C CYS A 118 -8.02 -5.07 10.88
N GLU A 119 -7.84 -5.19 12.20
CA GLU A 119 -6.76 -5.96 12.85
C GLU A 119 -6.71 -7.43 12.40
N LYS A 120 -7.85 -8.02 12.04
CA LYS A 120 -7.90 -9.42 11.58
C LYS A 120 -7.10 -9.69 10.30
N CYS A 121 -6.84 -8.66 9.50
CA CYS A 121 -6.10 -8.77 8.25
C CYS A 121 -4.89 -7.84 8.23
N HIS A 122 -4.98 -6.66 8.84
CA HIS A 122 -3.88 -5.71 8.97
C HIS A 122 -3.32 -5.76 10.39
N GLU A 123 -2.47 -6.73 10.66
CA GLU A 123 -1.97 -7.01 12.00
C GLU A 123 -1.01 -5.93 12.53
N GLU A 124 -0.85 -5.90 13.85
CA GLU A 124 0.05 -5.00 14.58
C GLU A 124 -0.27 -3.50 14.42
N GLY A 125 -1.51 -3.17 14.06
CA GLY A 125 -1.88 -1.80 13.68
C GLY A 125 -1.55 -1.49 12.23
N GLY A 126 -1.43 -2.50 11.36
CA GLY A 126 -1.08 -2.37 9.94
C GLY A 126 0.42 -2.13 9.69
N SER A 127 1.30 -2.58 10.59
CA SER A 127 2.75 -2.54 10.39
C SER A 127 3.32 -3.84 9.82
N SER A 128 2.55 -4.93 9.87
CA SER A 128 3.03 -6.22 9.35
C SER A 128 3.26 -6.15 7.84
N ALA A 129 4.45 -6.52 7.41
CA ALA A 129 4.72 -6.74 6.00
C ALA A 129 4.29 -8.15 5.56
N GLU A 130 4.08 -9.07 6.51
CA GLU A 130 3.76 -10.48 6.24
C GLU A 130 2.28 -10.69 5.85
N ASP A 131 1.45 -9.66 5.96
CA ASP A 131 0.04 -9.73 5.56
C ASP A 131 -0.17 -9.56 4.04
N ASP A 132 0.89 -9.23 3.30
CA ASP A 132 0.91 -8.92 1.86
C ASP A 132 -0.14 -7.87 1.42
N ALA A 133 -0.76 -7.17 2.37
CA ALA A 133 -1.82 -6.20 2.18
C ALA A 133 -1.29 -4.75 2.22
N GLY A 134 0.01 -4.59 2.45
CA GLY A 134 0.75 -3.33 2.40
C GLY A 134 0.84 -2.65 3.76
N VAL A 135 1.99 -2.02 4.04
CA VAL A 135 2.25 -1.33 5.31
C VAL A 135 1.44 -0.03 5.38
N LEU A 136 0.52 0.02 6.34
CA LEU A 136 -0.34 1.19 6.64
C LEU A 136 0.28 2.07 7.72
N ALA A 137 0.81 1.45 8.78
CA ALA A 137 1.38 2.14 9.92
C ALA A 137 2.53 3.05 9.50
N GLY A 138 2.52 4.31 9.95
CA GLY A 138 3.58 5.26 9.67
C GLY A 138 3.62 5.80 8.23
N GLN A 139 2.70 5.41 7.36
CA GLN A 139 2.63 5.92 5.99
C GLN A 139 2.09 7.37 5.95
N TRP A 140 2.38 8.10 4.87
CA TRP A 140 1.93 9.47 4.65
C TRP A 140 0.39 9.60 4.65
N VAL A 141 -0.16 10.52 5.45
CA VAL A 141 -1.60 10.82 5.51
C VAL A 141 -2.18 11.07 4.11
N PRO A 142 -1.60 11.94 3.26
CA PRO A 142 -2.15 12.16 1.93
C PRO A 142 -2.15 10.91 1.04
N TYR A 143 -1.14 10.05 1.17
CA TYR A 143 -1.10 8.79 0.41
C TYR A 143 -2.24 7.85 0.83
N LEU A 144 -2.46 7.72 2.14
CA LEU A 144 -3.54 6.89 2.67
C LEU A 144 -4.91 7.49 2.33
N GLU A 145 -5.06 8.83 2.34
CA GLU A 145 -6.28 9.51 1.89
C GLU A 145 -6.59 9.20 0.42
N TYR A 146 -5.59 9.29 -0.48
CA TYR A 146 -5.76 8.92 -1.89
C TYR A 146 -6.09 7.44 -2.05
N THR A 147 -5.38 6.57 -1.33
CA THR A 147 -5.62 5.13 -1.38
C THR A 147 -7.05 4.78 -0.94
N MET A 148 -7.54 5.37 0.15
CA MET A 148 -8.92 5.16 0.62
C MET A 148 -9.95 5.76 -0.34
N ALA A 149 -9.63 6.87 -1.00
CA ALA A 149 -10.51 7.45 -2.03
C ALA A 149 -10.62 6.54 -3.26
N ASP A 150 -9.50 5.98 -3.73
CA ASP A 150 -9.48 5.06 -4.88
C ASP A 150 -10.27 3.77 -4.56
N PHE A 151 -10.16 3.27 -3.33
CA PHE A 151 -10.97 2.17 -2.84
C PHE A 151 -12.47 2.52 -2.80
N ALA A 152 -12.82 3.70 -2.30
CA ALA A 152 -14.22 4.14 -2.20
C ALA A 152 -14.86 4.39 -3.58
N SER A 153 -14.10 4.87 -4.56
CA SER A 153 -14.58 5.07 -5.93
C SER A 153 -14.67 3.77 -6.74
N GLY A 154 -13.95 2.73 -6.32
CA GLY A 154 -13.78 1.48 -7.07
C GLY A 154 -12.69 1.57 -8.15
N ASP A 155 -11.90 2.64 -8.16
CA ASP A 155 -10.71 2.76 -9.02
C ASP A 155 -9.56 1.86 -8.52
N ARG A 156 -9.66 1.39 -7.28
CA ARG A 156 -8.78 0.36 -6.71
C ARG A 156 -9.61 -0.81 -6.21
N ASP A 157 -9.29 -2.00 -6.70
CA ASP A 157 -9.95 -3.22 -6.26
C ASP A 157 -9.55 -3.58 -4.83
N MET A 158 -10.51 -4.17 -4.11
CA MET A 158 -10.30 -4.66 -2.76
C MET A 158 -11.02 -6.00 -2.55
N PRO A 159 -10.49 -6.88 -1.68
CA PRO A 159 -11.20 -8.10 -1.31
C PRO A 159 -12.58 -7.81 -0.74
N LYS A 160 -13.58 -8.65 -1.06
CA LYS A 160 -14.96 -8.50 -0.57
C LYS A 160 -15.08 -8.37 0.96
N LYS A 161 -14.18 -9.03 1.70
CA LYS A 161 -14.11 -8.93 3.16
C LYS A 161 -13.67 -7.54 3.62
N MET A 162 -12.64 -6.97 3.00
CA MET A 162 -12.16 -5.62 3.27
C MET A 162 -13.25 -4.59 2.96
N LYS A 163 -13.91 -4.70 1.79
CA LYS A 163 -15.04 -3.82 1.42
C LYS A 163 -16.10 -3.77 2.50
N LYS A 164 -16.53 -4.95 2.96
CA LYS A 164 -17.54 -5.07 4.02
C LYS A 164 -17.07 -4.41 5.33
N GLN A 165 -15.80 -4.59 5.72
CA GLN A 165 -15.26 -3.96 6.93
C GLN A 165 -15.18 -2.43 6.82
N MET A 166 -14.84 -1.90 5.64
CA MET A 166 -14.86 -0.45 5.39
C MET A 166 -16.28 0.12 5.48
N GLU A 167 -17.28 -0.57 4.91
CA GLU A 167 -18.69 -0.19 5.01
C GLU A 167 -19.22 -0.25 6.45
N GLU A 168 -18.80 -1.24 7.24
CA GLU A 168 -19.14 -1.36 8.66
C GLU A 168 -18.48 -0.25 9.50
N ALA A 169 -17.20 0.06 9.26
CA ALA A 169 -16.51 1.16 9.92
C ALA A 169 -17.16 2.52 9.60
N HIS A 170 -17.52 2.74 8.34
CA HIS A 170 -18.27 3.92 7.92
C HIS A 170 -19.65 4.01 8.58
N THR A 171 -20.35 2.88 8.69
CA THR A 171 -21.65 2.84 9.40
C THR A 171 -21.49 3.18 10.89
N ALA A 172 -20.38 2.78 11.51
CA ALA A 172 -20.13 3.02 12.94
C ALA A 172 -19.74 4.48 13.26
N ASN A 173 -18.94 5.12 12.40
CA ASN A 173 -18.31 6.42 12.69
C ASN A 173 -18.61 7.53 11.66
N GLY A 174 -19.47 7.25 10.68
CA GLY A 174 -19.85 8.20 9.63
C GLY A 174 -18.72 8.51 8.64
N ASP A 175 -18.84 9.68 7.99
CA ASP A 175 -17.91 10.15 6.96
C ASP A 175 -16.46 10.30 7.48
N ASP A 176 -16.29 10.50 8.80
CA ASP A 176 -14.98 10.66 9.43
C ASP A 176 -14.26 9.33 9.68
N ALA A 177 -14.92 8.17 9.52
CA ALA A 177 -14.34 6.86 9.85
C ALA A 177 -12.99 6.59 9.15
N MET A 178 -12.90 6.88 7.85
CA MET A 178 -11.66 6.69 7.09
C MET A 178 -10.58 7.67 7.53
N ARG A 179 -10.96 8.92 7.81
CA ARG A 179 -10.03 9.94 8.30
C ARG A 179 -9.48 9.56 9.67
N ASP A 180 -10.30 9.04 10.56
CA ASP A 180 -9.89 8.59 11.88
C ASP A 180 -8.90 7.41 11.79
N LEU A 181 -9.19 6.41 10.95
CA LEU A 181 -8.26 5.31 10.65
C LEU A 181 -6.92 5.82 10.10
N ILE A 182 -6.94 6.74 9.13
CA ILE A 182 -5.72 7.31 8.54
C ILE A 182 -4.90 8.03 9.60
N GLN A 183 -5.53 8.83 10.47
CA GLN A 183 -4.83 9.50 11.57
C GLN A 183 -4.26 8.51 12.58
N PHE A 184 -4.92 7.38 12.81
CA PHE A 184 -4.39 6.30 13.65
C PHE A 184 -3.11 5.70 13.04
N TYR A 185 -3.15 5.31 11.77
CA TYR A 185 -2.00 4.74 11.09
C TYR A 185 -0.83 5.72 11.02
N ALA A 186 -1.10 6.98 10.69
CA ALA A 186 -0.06 8.02 10.64
C ALA A 186 0.57 8.34 12.01
N ASN A 187 -0.14 8.06 13.11
CA ASN A 187 0.37 8.26 14.47
C ASN A 187 1.24 7.09 14.96
N LYS A 188 1.22 5.95 14.27
CA LYS A 188 2.15 4.83 14.54
C LYS A 188 3.56 5.24 14.08
N LYS A 189 4.54 4.89 14.90
CA LYS A 189 5.96 5.23 14.71
C LYS A 189 6.79 3.98 14.57
#